data_AF-A0A0C2BHK1-F1
#
_entry.id   AF-A0A0C2BHK1-F1
#
_cell.length_a   1.000
_cell.length_b   1.000
_cell.length_c   1.000
_cell.angle_alpha   90.00
_cell.angle_beta   90.00
_cell.angle_gamma   90.00
#
_symmetry.space_group_name_H-M   'P 1'
#
loop_
_entity.id
_entity.type
_entity.pdbx_description
1 polymer ?
#
loop_
_entity_poly.entity_id
_entity_poly.type
_entity_poly.pdbx_seq_one_letter_code
_entity_poly.pdbx_strand_id
1 'polypeptide(L)'
;MKTNCDLEISFYNVLLSIVFLFLFTLSLIGNSLVIFTILSKTHRTRSITNFYLLNLAVADLLRSVVCMPLTLLSELTKCWLLGPMMCKAVAYLQ
;
A
#
# COMPACT_ATOMS: atom_id res chain seq x y z
N MET A 1 -27.72 -0.19 7.14
CA MET A 1 -26.39 -0.32 7.76
C MET A 1 -26.27 -1.75 8.23
N LYS A 2 -25.53 -2.62 7.53
CA LYS A 2 -25.41 -4.04 7.91
C LYS A 2 -24.42 -4.11 9.09
N THR A 3 -24.90 -4.58 10.24
CA THR A 3 -24.14 -4.62 11.51
C THR A 3 -23.42 -5.96 11.72
N ASN A 4 -23.53 -6.89 10.77
CA ASN A 4 -22.92 -8.21 10.86
C ASN A 4 -21.78 -8.30 9.83
N CYS A 5 -20.57 -8.01 10.30
CA CYS A 5 -19.33 -8.28 9.57
C CYS A 5 -18.83 -9.66 9.97
N ASP A 6 -19.34 -10.69 9.31
CA ASP A 6 -18.84 -12.04 9.51
C ASP A 6 -17.46 -12.16 8.84
N LEU A 7 -16.45 -12.58 9.63
CA LEU A 7 -15.08 -12.75 9.16
C LEU A 7 -14.98 -14.06 8.37
N GLU A 8 -15.11 -14.00 7.05
CA GLU A 8 -15.04 -15.21 6.23
C GLU A 8 -13.59 -15.64 6.00
N ILE A 9 -13.11 -16.65 6.72
CA ILE A 9 -11.77 -17.22 6.50
C ILE A 9 -11.88 -18.27 5.39
N SER A 10 -11.73 -17.83 4.14
CA SER A 10 -11.68 -18.68 2.95
C SER A 10 -10.25 -18.84 2.43
N PHE A 11 -9.99 -19.91 1.66
CA PHE A 11 -8.70 -20.13 0.97
C PHE A 11 -8.28 -18.90 0.15
N TYR A 12 -9.24 -18.20 -0.44
CA TYR A 12 -9.02 -16.93 -1.14
C TYR A 12 -8.39 -15.86 -0.24
N ASN A 13 -8.92 -15.64 0.96
CA ASN A 13 -8.42 -14.62 1.89
C ASN A 13 -7.04 -14.96 2.45
N VAL A 14 -6.73 -16.25 2.62
CA VAL A 14 -5.39 -16.71 2.99
C VAL A 14 -4.39 -16.42 1.86
N LEU A 15 -4.75 -16.75 0.62
CA LEU A 15 -3.93 -16.45 -0.56
C LEU A 15 -3.69 -14.93 -0.70
N LEU A 16 -4.76 -14.15 -0.54
CA LEU A 16 -4.73 -12.68 -0.57
C LEU A 16 -3.76 -12.14 0.47
N SER A 17 -3.82 -12.64 1.71
CA SER A 17 -2.93 -12.24 2.81
C SER A 17 -1.45 -12.56 2.52
N ILE A 18 -1.16 -13.72 1.91
CA ILE A 18 0.20 -14.08 1.49
C ILE A 18 0.72 -13.13 0.41
N VAL A 19 -0.10 -12.86 -0.61
CA VAL A 19 0.24 -11.91 -1.69
C VAL A 19 0.45 -10.50 -1.12
N PHE A 20 -0.35 -10.10 -0.14
CA PHE A 20 -0.20 -8.82 0.57
C PHE A 20 1.15 -8.69 1.26
N LEU A 21 1.57 -9.70 2.03
CA LEU A 21 2.89 -9.71 2.68
C LEU A 21 4.03 -9.68 1.65
N PHE A 22 3.88 -10.42 0.55
CA PHE A 22 4.88 -10.44 -0.52
C PHE A 22 5.00 -9.08 -1.22
N LEU A 23 3.89 -8.44 -1.59
CA LEU A 23 3.90 -7.12 -2.21
C LEU A 23 4.39 -6.04 -1.26
N PHE A 24 4.06 -6.13 0.03
CA PHE A 24 4.55 -5.21 1.05
C PHE A 24 6.08 -5.28 1.17
N THR A 25 6.63 -6.49 1.27
CA THR A 25 8.09 -6.68 1.34
C THR A 25 8.80 -6.23 0.07
N LEU A 26 8.26 -6.56 -1.11
CA LEU A 26 8.79 -6.07 -2.39
C LEU A 26 8.76 -4.54 -2.48
N SER A 27 7.66 -3.91 -2.07
CA SER A 27 7.52 -2.45 -2.06
C SER A 27 8.53 -1.81 -1.10
N LEU A 28 8.70 -2.37 0.11
CA LEU A 28 9.71 -1.90 1.05
C LEU A 28 11.12 -2.03 0.47
N ILE A 29 11.48 -3.19 -0.08
CA ILE A 29 12.82 -3.44 -0.62
C ILE A 29 13.08 -2.53 -1.82
N GLY A 30 12.16 -2.46 -2.79
CA GLY A 30 12.31 -1.65 -3.99
C GLY A 30 12.42 -0.15 -3.69
N ASN A 31 11.50 0.38 -2.88
CA ASN A 31 11.48 1.80 -2.56
C ASN A 31 12.64 2.21 -1.65
N SER A 32 13.05 1.35 -0.70
CA SER A 32 14.24 1.61 0.12
C SER A 32 15.54 1.56 -0.70
N LEU A 33 15.66 0.66 -1.68
CA LEU A 33 16.77 0.63 -2.64
C LEU A 33 16.87 1.91 -3.47
N VAL A 34 15.73 2.46 -3.90
CA VAL A 34 15.68 3.76 -4.61
C VAL A 34 16.20 4.87 -3.70
N ILE A 35 15.70 4.96 -2.47
CA ILE A 35 16.16 5.95 -1.48
C ILE A 35 17.67 5.77 -1.20
N PHE A 36 18.12 4.54 -0.98
CA PHE A 36 19.54 4.22 -0.73
C PHE A 36 20.43 4.61 -1.90
N THR A 37 19.99 4.33 -3.14
CA THR A 37 20.72 4.70 -4.36
C THR A 37 20.80 6.21 -4.51
N ILE A 38 19.71 6.94 -4.20
CA ILE A 38 19.70 8.40 -4.19
C ILE A 38 20.66 8.92 -3.12
N LEU A 39 20.58 8.45 -1.88
CA LEU A 39 21.47 8.87 -0.79
C LEU A 39 22.95 8.52 -1.05
N SER A 40 23.22 7.40 -1.70
CA SER A 40 24.60 6.99 -2.04
C SER A 40 25.17 7.81 -3.21
N LYS A 41 24.35 8.17 -4.22
CA LYS A 41 24.80 8.98 -5.38
C LYS A 41 24.63 10.49 -5.19
N THR A 42 23.89 10.96 -4.18
CA THR A 42 23.59 12.39 -3.98
C THR A 42 24.80 13.22 -3.59
N HIS A 43 25.95 12.62 -3.25
CA HIS A 43 27.16 13.38 -2.92
C HIS A 43 27.69 14.22 -4.10
N ARG A 44 27.19 14.04 -5.33
CA ARG A 44 27.72 14.76 -6.50
C ARG A 44 26.71 15.43 -7.43
N THR A 45 25.42 15.05 -7.43
CA THR A 45 24.42 15.70 -8.31
C THR A 45 23.02 15.74 -7.66
N ARG A 46 22.50 16.94 -7.37
CA ARG A 46 21.09 17.14 -7.01
C ARG A 46 20.29 17.40 -8.29
N SER A 47 19.87 16.33 -8.97
CA SER A 47 19.03 16.44 -10.17
C SER A 47 17.54 16.35 -9.81
N ILE A 48 16.69 17.07 -10.53
CA ILE A 48 15.21 17.09 -10.36
C ILE A 48 14.63 15.67 -10.38
N THR A 49 15.23 14.78 -11.18
CA THR A 49 14.88 13.35 -11.27
C THR A 49 14.95 12.63 -9.91
N ASN A 50 15.90 12.96 -9.04
CA ASN A 50 16.02 12.32 -7.72
C ASN A 50 14.86 12.70 -6.80
N PHE A 51 14.35 13.93 -6.91
CA PHE A 51 13.16 14.37 -6.15
C PHE A 51 11.89 13.67 -6.64
N TYR A 52 11.76 13.49 -7.97
CA TYR A 52 10.65 12.74 -8.55
C TYR A 52 10.65 11.28 -8.08
N LEU A 53 11.82 10.61 -8.10
CA LEU A 53 11.97 9.23 -7.65
C LEU A 53 11.69 9.07 -6.14
N LEU A 54 12.14 10.03 -5.33
CA LEU A 54 11.82 10.03 -3.89
C LEU A 54 10.31 10.16 -3.65
N ASN A 55 9.65 11.08 -4.35
CA ASN A 55 8.21 11.28 -4.22
C ASN A 55 7.43 10.05 -4.68
N LEU A 56 7.86 9.40 -5.77
CA LEU A 56 7.31 8.14 -6.24
C LEU A 56 7.44 7.05 -5.16
N ALA A 57 8.63 6.89 -4.58
CA ALA A 57 8.87 5.91 -3.53
C ALA A 57 8.01 6.15 -2.27
N VAL A 58 7.82 7.41 -1.88
CA VAL A 58 6.92 7.77 -0.76
C VAL A 58 5.47 7.48 -1.09
N ALA A 59 5.01 7.78 -2.31
CA ALA A 59 3.65 7.51 -2.76
C ALA A 59 3.36 6.00 -2.79
N ASP A 60 4.30 5.18 -3.26
CA ASP A 60 4.16 3.71 -3.27
C ASP A 60 4.10 3.12 -1.87
N LEU A 61 4.93 3.61 -0.94
CA LEU A 61 4.86 3.20 0.47
C LEU A 61 3.53 3.60 1.11
N LEU A 62 3.04 4.81 0.86
CA LEU A 62 1.76 5.27 1.36
C LEU A 62 0.61 4.43 0.81
N ARG A 63 0.61 4.14 -0.50
CA ARG A 63 -0.38 3.28 -1.15
C ARG A 63 -0.35 1.87 -0.57
N SER A 64 0.84 1.31 -0.37
CA SER A 64 1.02 -0.01 0.24
C SER A 64 0.47 -0.05 1.68
N VAL A 65 0.74 0.97 2.50
CA VAL A 65 0.28 1.01 3.89
C VAL A 65 -1.22 1.30 4.01
N VAL A 66 -1.79 2.10 3.11
CA VAL A 66 -3.21 2.51 3.19
C VAL A 66 -4.12 1.55 2.45
N CYS A 67 -3.86 1.29 1.17
CA CYS A 67 -4.78 0.49 0.35
C CYS A 67 -4.76 -0.99 0.75
N MET A 68 -3.60 -1.55 1.13
CA MET A 68 -3.51 -2.99 1.40
C MET A 68 -4.34 -3.47 2.59
N PRO A 69 -4.25 -2.87 3.80
CA PRO A 69 -5.11 -3.27 4.91
C PRO A 69 -6.58 -2.92 4.66
N LEU A 70 -6.88 -1.86 3.88
CA LEU A 70 -8.25 -1.48 3.57
C LEU A 70 -8.92 -2.47 2.64
N THR A 71 -8.23 -2.88 1.58
CA THR A 71 -8.71 -3.93 0.68
C THR A 71 -8.87 -5.23 1.45
N LEU A 72 -7.88 -5.64 2.25
CA LEU A 72 -7.97 -6.85 3.06
C LEU A 72 -9.16 -6.81 4.02
N LEU A 73 -9.41 -5.69 4.68
CA LEU A 73 -10.55 -5.52 5.59
C LEU A 73 -11.88 -5.59 4.83
N SER A 74 -11.96 -4.94 3.67
CA SER A 74 -13.14 -4.95 2.80
C SER A 74 -13.45 -6.36 2.29
N GLU A 75 -12.43 -7.13 1.92
CA GLU A 75 -12.58 -8.52 1.46
C GLU A 75 -12.93 -9.49 2.60
N LEU A 76 -12.31 -9.34 3.78
CA LEU A 76 -12.56 -10.21 4.94
C LEU A 76 -13.94 -10.01 5.55
N THR A 77 -14.39 -8.75 5.67
CA THR A 77 -15.66 -8.42 6.32
C THR A 77 -16.82 -8.30 5.32
N LYS A 78 -16.53 -8.32 4.01
CA LYS A 78 -17.47 -8.02 2.91
C LYS A 78 -18.34 -6.77 3.18
N CYS A 79 -17.82 -5.86 3.99
CA CYS A 79 -18.50 -4.69 4.51
C CYS A 79 -17.50 -3.54 4.63
N TRP A 80 -18.01 -2.32 4.46
CA TRP A 80 -17.18 -1.12 4.56
C TRP A 80 -17.38 -0.41 5.89
N LEU A 81 -16.45 -0.56 6.84
CA LEU A 81 -16.54 0.07 8.17
C LEU A 81 -15.91 1.47 8.27
N LEU A 82 -14.97 1.83 7.39
CA LEU A 82 -14.22 3.09 7.52
C LEU A 82 -14.98 4.34 7.04
N GLY A 83 -16.26 4.20 6.70
CA GLY A 83 -17.12 5.30 6.26
C GLY A 83 -16.88 5.80 4.82
N PRO A 84 -17.74 6.68 4.30
CA PRO A 84 -17.78 7.04 2.88
C PRO A 84 -16.56 7.83 2.38
N MET A 85 -15.89 8.57 3.27
CA MET A 85 -14.67 9.33 2.90
C MET A 85 -13.51 8.39 2.56
N MET A 86 -13.30 7.36 3.37
CA MET A 86 -12.26 6.36 3.12
C MET A 86 -12.59 5.49 1.91
N CYS A 87 -13.88 5.22 1.66
CA CYS A 87 -14.30 4.50 0.45
C CYS A 87 -13.87 5.26 -0.81
N LYS A 88 -14.15 6.56 -0.87
CA LYS A 88 -13.71 7.42 -1.97
C LYS A 88 -12.19 7.54 -2.02
N ALA A 89 -11.53 7.74 -0.88
CA ALA A 89 -10.07 7.87 -0.83
C ALA A 89 -9.37 6.62 -1.37
N VAL A 90 -9.84 5.42 -1.03
CA VAL A 90 -9.31 4.17 -1.60
C VAL A 90 -9.55 4.11 -3.10
N ALA A 91 -10.75 4.47 -3.58
CA ALA A 91 -11.01 4.51 -5.02
C ALA A 91 -10.14 5.53 -5.78
N TYR A 92 -9.67 6.59 -5.12
CA TYR A 92 -8.74 7.57 -5.72
C TYR A 92 -7.27 7.15 -5.62
N LEU A 93 -6.91 6.37 -4.60
CA LEU A 93 -5.53 5.92 -4.33
C LEU A 93 -5.19 4.56 -4.96
N GLN A 94 -6.21 3.78 -5.31
CA GLN A 94 -6.10 2.50 -6.02
C GLN A 94 -5.99 2.73 -7.52
#